data_AF-A0A7G6VX67-F1
#
_entry.id   AF-A0A7G6VX67-F1
#
_cell.length_a   1.000
_cell.length_b   1.000
_cell.length_c   1.000
_cell.angle_alpha   90.00
_cell.angle_beta   90.00
_cell.angle_gamma   90.00
#
_symmetry.space_group_name_H-M   'P 1'
#
loop_
_entity.id
_entity.type
_entity.pdbx_description
1 polymer ?
#
loop_
_entity_poly.entity_id
_entity_poly.type
_entity_poly.pdbx_seq_one_letter_code
_entity_poly.pdbx_strand_id
1 'polypeptide(L)'
;MKSLRFGRLGQSGPRLRGWTLHDALWWLLAAGIVIAAVRLFWMVVTPVSPLGEWRPASVRVMSDSARTALMTGFDPFNRNTPVTMAETEMVETITDLPLTVYGIRYNAATGAGTAIIADNDGEQRIYRIGEEVSPGVTLSALEFDHIVLSRGGSRELLYLDQSQPAPSIQPSVQPSGGSSAQSSSQSSAGPAVQPEEAPPTPSSIRNRMSAGELGTGVSFTPSQQGGMFSGLNVAPAGDGSVFRAAGLRDGDVVVAMGGQRITSPSQAAQLSGAFTPGSQVSLTVRRDGREVPVNITVAP
;
A
#
# COMPACT_ATOMS: atom_id res chain seq x y z
N MET A 1 -33.04 123.57 -2.11
CA MET A 1 -32.51 122.62 -1.10
C MET A 1 -33.06 121.24 -1.44
N LYS A 2 -32.21 120.32 -1.93
CA LYS A 2 -32.61 119.00 -2.45
C LYS A 2 -32.25 117.97 -1.37
N SER A 3 -33.26 117.35 -0.76
CA SER A 3 -33.08 116.45 0.38
C SER A 3 -32.59 115.07 -0.09
N LEU A 4 -31.44 114.66 0.45
CA LEU A 4 -30.87 113.33 0.31
C LEU A 4 -31.74 112.32 1.07
N ARG A 5 -32.34 111.35 0.36
CA ARG A 5 -32.96 110.18 0.99
C ARG A 5 -32.01 108.99 0.85
N PHE A 6 -31.48 108.54 1.99
CA PHE A 6 -30.67 107.33 2.10
C PHE A 6 -31.56 106.10 1.85
N GLY A 7 -31.23 105.34 0.80
CA GLY A 7 -31.81 104.01 0.55
C GLY A 7 -31.25 103.00 1.56
N ARG A 8 -32.15 102.36 2.32
CA ARG A 8 -31.81 101.27 3.24
C ARG A 8 -31.56 100.01 2.40
N LEU A 9 -30.32 99.54 2.35
CA LEU A 9 -29.97 98.23 1.81
C LEU A 9 -30.67 97.14 2.63
N GLY A 10 -31.68 96.49 2.04
CA GLY A 10 -32.28 95.28 2.59
C GLY A 10 -31.33 94.10 2.43
N GLN A 11 -30.59 93.76 3.48
CA GLN A 11 -29.91 92.48 3.59
C GLN A 11 -30.94 91.38 3.81
N SER A 12 -31.37 90.72 2.74
CA SER A 12 -32.00 89.39 2.82
C SER A 12 -30.93 88.33 2.58
N GLY A 13 -30.18 87.98 3.63
CA GLY A 13 -29.33 86.79 3.62
C GLY A 13 -30.18 85.52 3.68
N PRO A 14 -29.79 84.44 2.98
CA PRO A 14 -30.53 83.17 3.01
C PRO A 14 -30.51 82.62 4.44
N ARG A 15 -31.71 82.44 5.03
CA ARG A 15 -31.83 81.74 6.30
C ARG A 15 -31.48 80.28 6.05
N LEU A 16 -30.30 79.86 6.50
CA LEU A 16 -29.89 78.46 6.50
C LEU A 16 -30.87 77.68 7.39
N ARG A 17 -31.81 76.98 6.75
CA ARG A 17 -32.72 76.06 7.41
C ARG A 17 -31.86 74.92 7.96
N GLY A 18 -31.61 74.93 9.27
CA GLY A 18 -30.86 73.88 9.94
C GLY A 18 -31.47 72.53 9.61
N TRP A 19 -30.64 71.60 9.14
CA TRP A 19 -31.09 70.24 8.85
C TRP A 19 -31.63 69.64 10.14
N THR A 20 -32.88 69.20 10.12
CA THR A 20 -33.41 68.47 11.26
C THR A 20 -32.69 67.12 11.35
N LEU A 21 -32.55 66.56 12.55
CA LEU A 21 -31.95 65.23 12.73
C LEU A 21 -32.67 64.18 11.87
N HIS A 22 -33.98 64.36 11.67
CA HIS A 22 -34.79 63.55 10.78
C HIS A 22 -34.37 63.68 9.31
N ASP A 23 -34.16 64.90 8.81
CA ASP A 23 -33.68 65.11 7.43
C ASP A 23 -32.31 64.46 7.21
N ALA A 24 -31.40 64.59 8.19
CA ALA A 24 -30.08 63.96 8.13
C ALA A 24 -30.17 62.42 8.12
N LEU A 25 -31.03 61.85 8.98
CA LEU A 25 -31.25 60.40 9.05
C LEU A 25 -31.89 59.87 7.76
N TRP A 26 -32.85 60.61 7.21
CA TRP A 26 -33.54 60.26 5.97
C TRP A 26 -32.57 60.24 4.78
N TRP A 27 -31.73 61.27 4.65
CA TRP A 27 -30.69 61.30 3.60
C TRP A 27 -29.63 60.22 3.77
N LEU A 28 -29.25 59.88 5.01
CA LEU A 28 -28.33 58.77 5.28
C LEU A 28 -28.93 57.43 4.86
N LEU A 29 -30.19 57.17 5.19
CA LEU A 29 -30.90 55.97 4.77
C LEU A 29 -31.02 55.91 3.24
N ALA A 30 -31.41 57.01 2.60
CA ALA A 30 -31.52 57.10 1.15
C ALA A 30 -30.17 56.82 0.47
N ALA A 31 -29.08 57.40 0.96
CA ALA A 31 -27.73 57.12 0.46
C ALA A 31 -27.34 55.65 0.66
N GLY A 32 -27.66 55.06 1.81
CA GLY A 32 -27.43 53.63 2.08
C GLY A 32 -28.16 52.72 1.10
N ILE A 33 -29.43 53.02 0.79
CA ILE A 33 -30.23 52.27 -0.19
C ILE A 33 -29.63 52.38 -1.59
N VAL A 34 -29.18 53.57 -2.00
CA VAL A 34 -28.54 53.76 -3.32
C VAL A 34 -27.25 52.96 -3.41
N ILE A 35 -26.40 52.97 -2.38
CA ILE A 35 -25.15 52.18 -2.36
C ILE A 35 -25.46 50.68 -2.41
N ALA A 36 -26.47 50.22 -1.67
CA ALA A 36 -26.90 48.83 -1.68
C ALA A 36 -27.41 48.40 -3.06
N ALA A 37 -28.23 49.23 -3.72
CA ALA A 37 -28.74 48.99 -5.06
C ALA A 37 -27.61 48.93 -6.11
N VAL A 38 -26.64 49.85 -6.03
CA VAL A 38 -25.45 49.84 -6.91
C VAL A 38 -24.62 48.59 -6.68
N ARG A 39 -24.40 48.18 -5.43
CA ARG A 39 -23.69 46.92 -5.12
C ARG A 39 -24.42 45.69 -5.65
N LEU A 40 -25.74 45.64 -5.47
CA LEU A 40 -26.56 44.53 -5.96
C LEU A 40 -26.52 44.47 -7.49
N PHE A 41 -26.65 45.61 -8.17
CA PHE A 41 -26.54 45.71 -9.61
C PHE A 41 -25.19 45.17 -10.11
N TRP A 42 -24.08 45.59 -9.50
CA TRP A 42 -22.75 45.06 -9.85
C TRP A 42 -22.60 43.57 -9.53
N MET A 43 -23.19 43.06 -8.46
CA MET A 43 -23.14 41.62 -8.14
C MET A 43 -23.92 40.76 -9.16
N VAL A 44 -25.00 41.30 -9.74
CA VAL A 44 -25.78 40.64 -10.79
C VAL A 44 -25.09 40.71 -12.16
N VAL A 45 -24.49 41.86 -12.49
CA VAL A 45 -23.82 42.08 -13.79
C VAL A 45 -22.45 41.41 -13.87
N THR A 46 -21.70 41.41 -12.77
CA THR A 46 -20.42 40.69 -12.65
C THR A 46 -20.52 39.68 -11.50
N PRO A 47 -21.19 38.54 -11.71
CA PRO A 47 -21.19 37.49 -10.71
C PRO A 47 -19.78 36.91 -10.62
N VAL A 48 -19.00 37.39 -9.65
CA VAL A 48 -17.83 36.63 -9.18
C VAL A 48 -18.39 35.40 -8.47
N SER A 49 -18.55 34.33 -9.24
CA SER A 49 -19.02 33.07 -8.70
C SER A 49 -18.10 32.66 -7.53
N PRO A 50 -18.64 32.26 -6.37
CA PRO A 50 -17.83 31.75 -5.25
C PRO A 50 -17.05 30.47 -5.63
N LEU A 51 -17.43 29.89 -6.77
CA LEU A 51 -16.67 28.89 -7.49
C LEU A 51 -15.90 29.67 -8.56
N GLY A 52 -14.65 30.05 -8.30
CA GLY A 52 -13.77 30.59 -9.36
C GLY A 52 -13.82 29.68 -10.60
N GLU A 53 -13.49 30.22 -11.79
CA GLU A 53 -13.65 29.53 -13.10
C GLU A 53 -13.52 28.00 -12.98
N TRP A 54 -14.65 27.31 -12.85
CA TRP A 54 -14.64 25.86 -12.78
C TRP A 54 -14.30 25.39 -14.19
N ARG A 55 -13.01 25.19 -14.42
CA ARG A 55 -12.52 24.51 -15.61
C ARG A 55 -12.59 23.02 -15.26
N PRO A 56 -13.33 22.20 -16.02
CA PRO A 56 -13.24 20.76 -15.85
C PRO A 56 -11.77 20.38 -15.92
N ALA A 57 -11.32 19.49 -15.04
CA ALA A 57 -9.97 18.94 -15.13
C ALA A 57 -9.79 18.44 -16.55
N SER A 58 -9.00 19.16 -17.35
CA SER A 58 -8.76 18.77 -18.73
C SER A 58 -8.14 17.39 -18.65
N VAL A 59 -8.76 16.42 -19.32
CA VAL A 59 -8.22 15.08 -19.40
C VAL A 59 -6.81 15.26 -19.96
N ARG A 60 -5.79 15.01 -19.13
CA ARG A 60 -4.40 14.98 -19.58
C ARG A 60 -4.26 13.73 -20.43
N VAL A 61 -4.64 13.88 -21.69
CA VAL A 61 -4.37 12.91 -22.74
C VAL A 61 -2.86 12.86 -22.86
N MET A 62 -2.25 11.78 -22.36
CA MET A 62 -0.82 11.51 -22.58
C MET A 62 -0.51 11.62 -24.07
N SER A 63 0.63 12.22 -24.41
CA SER A 63 1.08 12.27 -25.79
C SER A 63 1.16 10.86 -26.38
N ASP A 64 0.94 10.71 -27.68
CA ASP A 64 1.00 9.40 -28.34
C ASP A 64 2.34 8.70 -28.11
N SER A 65 3.44 9.45 -28.01
CA SER A 65 4.75 8.94 -27.61
C SER A 65 4.76 8.34 -26.19
N ALA A 66 4.16 9.02 -25.22
CA ALA A 66 4.10 8.54 -23.83
C ALA A 66 3.16 7.34 -23.70
N ARG A 67 2.05 7.30 -24.46
CA ARG A 67 1.16 6.13 -24.53
C ARG A 67 1.85 4.92 -25.13
N THR A 68 2.60 5.13 -26.21
CA THR A 68 3.38 4.07 -26.86
C THR A 68 4.46 3.54 -25.91
N ALA A 69 5.17 4.43 -25.20
CA ALA A 69 6.18 4.05 -24.22
C ALA A 69 5.61 3.20 -23.07
N LEU A 70 4.40 3.52 -22.58
CA LEU A 70 3.71 2.69 -21.59
C LEU A 70 3.33 1.30 -22.13
N MET A 71 2.92 1.22 -23.40
CA MET A 71 2.54 -0.05 -24.02
C MET A 71 3.76 -0.92 -24.39
N THR A 72 4.91 -0.31 -24.64
CA THR A 72 6.16 -1.04 -24.93
C THR A 72 6.98 -1.37 -23.69
N GLY A 73 6.81 -0.62 -22.59
CA GLY A 73 7.52 -0.87 -21.32
C GLY A 73 6.94 -2.03 -20.51
N PHE A 74 5.70 -2.45 -20.81
CA PHE A 74 5.05 -3.56 -20.13
C PHE A 74 4.94 -4.76 -21.09
N ASP A 75 5.86 -5.72 -20.97
CA ASP A 75 5.72 -7.02 -21.63
C ASP A 75 4.88 -7.95 -20.73
N PRO A 76 3.61 -8.23 -21.07
CA PRO A 76 2.73 -9.05 -20.23
C PRO A 76 3.14 -10.52 -20.19
N PHE A 77 3.98 -10.98 -21.13
CA PHE A 77 4.43 -12.35 -21.29
C PHE A 77 5.82 -12.60 -20.69
N ASN A 78 6.60 -11.54 -20.46
CA ASN A 78 7.93 -11.63 -19.89
C ASN A 78 8.13 -10.68 -18.69
N ARG A 79 7.23 -10.78 -17.70
CA ARG A 79 7.17 -9.92 -16.50
C ARG A 79 8.42 -9.97 -15.60
N ASN A 80 9.37 -10.86 -15.90
CA ASN A 80 10.54 -11.14 -15.07
C ASN A 80 11.86 -10.79 -15.76
N THR A 81 11.83 -10.28 -17.00
CA THR A 81 13.04 -9.71 -17.60
C THR A 81 13.12 -8.25 -17.20
N PRO A 82 14.13 -7.83 -16.41
CA PRO A 82 14.36 -6.41 -16.17
C PRO A 82 14.68 -5.78 -17.53
N VAL A 83 13.71 -5.06 -18.08
CA VAL A 83 13.96 -4.15 -19.19
C VAL A 83 14.74 -3.00 -18.56
N THR A 84 16.07 -3.04 -18.72
CA THR A 84 16.96 -1.92 -18.40
C THR A 84 16.54 -0.74 -19.27
N MET A 85 15.58 0.04 -18.77
CA MET A 85 15.39 1.41 -19.24
C MET A 85 16.73 2.10 -18.98
N ALA A 86 17.23 2.83 -19.96
CA ALA A 86 18.38 3.70 -19.78
C ALA A 86 18.01 4.86 -18.83
N GLU A 87 17.77 4.53 -17.56
CA GLU A 87 18.02 5.42 -16.45
C GLU A 87 19.51 5.74 -16.53
N THR A 88 19.87 7.01 -16.42
CA THR A 88 21.26 7.39 -16.29
C THR A 88 21.82 6.64 -15.09
N GLU A 89 22.59 5.57 -15.32
CA GLU A 89 23.31 4.81 -14.30
C GLU A 89 24.35 5.74 -13.66
N MET A 90 23.88 6.62 -12.77
CA MET A 90 24.72 7.13 -11.71
C MET A 90 25.03 5.91 -10.87
N VAL A 91 26.27 5.42 -10.96
CA VAL A 91 26.74 4.24 -10.24
C VAL A 91 26.50 4.46 -8.74
N GLU A 92 25.41 3.88 -8.23
CA GLU A 92 25.09 3.91 -6.82
C GLU A 92 26.00 2.90 -6.11
N THR A 93 26.94 3.39 -5.33
CA THR A 93 27.97 2.57 -4.66
C THR A 93 27.46 2.14 -3.28
N ILE A 94 27.80 0.94 -2.81
CA ILE A 94 27.43 0.53 -1.44
C ILE A 94 28.17 1.42 -0.43
N THR A 95 27.46 1.94 0.57
CA THR A 95 28.08 2.79 1.59
C THR A 95 28.99 1.96 2.50
N ASP A 96 30.18 2.49 2.79
CA ASP A 96 31.09 1.95 3.82
C ASP A 96 30.88 2.64 5.18
N LEU A 97 29.89 3.54 5.30
CA LEU A 97 29.63 4.22 6.55
C LEU A 97 29.17 3.23 7.64
N PRO A 98 29.58 3.44 8.90
CA PRO A 98 29.19 2.58 10.02
C PRO A 98 27.76 2.91 10.50
N LEU A 99 26.82 2.97 9.56
CA LEU A 99 25.40 3.19 9.80
C LEU A 99 24.67 1.86 9.71
N THR A 100 23.65 1.68 10.54
CA THR A 100 22.80 0.49 10.50
C THR A 100 21.34 0.89 10.35
N VAL A 101 20.66 0.34 9.35
CA VAL A 101 19.22 0.56 9.17
C VAL A 101 18.47 -0.51 9.96
N TYR A 102 17.49 -0.08 10.75
CA TYR A 102 16.64 -0.96 11.56
C TYR A 102 15.22 -1.09 11.01
N GLY A 103 14.78 -0.12 10.20
CA GLY A 103 13.47 -0.19 9.59
C GLY A 103 13.25 0.90 8.57
N ILE A 104 12.47 0.57 7.54
CA ILE A 104 12.08 1.50 6.49
C ILE A 104 10.55 1.48 6.39
N ARG A 105 9.93 2.66 6.42
CA ARG A 105 8.51 2.84 6.16
C ARG A 105 8.36 3.69 4.93
N TYR A 106 7.88 3.08 3.85
CA TYR A 106 7.69 3.72 2.56
C TYR A 106 6.20 3.74 2.19
N ASN A 107 5.72 4.86 1.67
CA ASN A 107 4.38 5.00 1.12
C ASN A 107 4.45 5.21 -0.40
N ALA A 108 4.18 4.15 -1.16
CA ALA A 108 4.25 4.14 -2.62
C ALA A 108 3.28 5.12 -3.31
N ALA A 109 2.19 5.51 -2.65
CA ALA A 109 1.19 6.41 -3.23
C ALA A 109 1.60 7.89 -3.15
N THR A 110 2.45 8.25 -2.18
CA THR A 110 2.82 9.64 -1.90
C THR A 110 4.33 9.91 -2.05
N GLY A 111 5.14 8.84 -2.18
CA GLY A 111 6.60 8.94 -2.18
C GLY A 111 7.18 9.35 -0.82
N ALA A 112 6.34 9.49 0.21
CA ALA A 112 6.76 9.85 1.55
C ALA A 112 7.21 8.61 2.32
N GLY A 113 8.24 8.77 3.14
CA GLY A 113 8.70 7.70 4.01
C GLY A 113 9.59 8.18 5.15
N THR A 114 9.86 7.27 6.07
CA THR A 114 10.79 7.46 7.20
C THR A 114 11.64 6.21 7.36
N ALA A 115 12.93 6.38 7.61
CA ALA A 115 13.84 5.32 8.00
C ALA A 115 14.26 5.45 9.47
N ILE A 116 14.50 4.32 10.12
CA ILE A 116 15.11 4.23 11.45
C ILE A 116 16.56 3.81 11.23
N ILE A 117 17.48 4.71 11.57
CA ILE A 117 18.91 4.54 11.32
C ILE A 117 19.63 4.73 12.64
N ALA A 118 20.58 3.85 12.96
CA ALA A 118 21.54 4.09 14.02
C ALA A 118 22.86 4.60 13.46
N ASP A 119 23.43 5.58 14.14
CA ASP A 119 24.80 6.04 13.91
C ASP A 119 25.82 5.06 14.52
N ASN A 120 27.11 5.35 14.39
CA ASN A 120 28.21 4.57 14.95
C ASN A 120 28.06 4.32 16.46
N ASP A 121 27.46 5.27 17.18
CA ASP A 121 27.21 5.19 18.63
C ASP A 121 26.03 4.27 19.00
N GLY A 122 25.31 3.72 18.00
CA GLY A 122 24.16 2.85 18.20
C GLY A 122 22.86 3.57 18.55
N GLU A 123 22.85 4.90 18.62
CA GLU A 123 21.64 5.69 18.85
C GLU A 123 20.70 5.63 17.64
N GLN A 124 19.54 4.97 17.80
CA GLN A 124 18.53 4.86 16.76
C GLN A 124 17.68 6.13 16.67
N ARG A 125 17.65 6.75 15.48
CA ARG A 125 16.85 7.94 15.20
C ARG A 125 16.00 7.76 13.94
N ILE A 126 14.91 8.52 13.88
CA ILE A 126 13.99 8.52 12.75
C ILE A 126 14.38 9.66 11.81
N TYR A 127 14.58 9.35 10.54
CA TYR A 127 14.94 10.32 9.50
C TYR A 127 13.94 10.30 8.33
N ARG A 128 13.70 11.47 7.74
CA ARG A 128 12.91 11.67 6.51
C ARG A 128 13.80 11.94 5.30
N ILE A 129 13.22 11.75 4.12
CA ILE A 129 13.85 12.16 2.86
C ILE A 129 14.20 13.65 2.93
N GLY A 130 15.47 13.98 2.68
CA GLY A 130 16.05 15.31 2.77
C GLY A 130 16.72 15.63 4.10
N GLU A 131 16.56 14.80 5.14
CA GLU A 131 17.21 15.02 6.44
C GLU A 131 18.65 14.50 6.45
N GLU A 132 19.49 15.16 7.25
CA GLU A 132 20.89 14.79 7.47
C GLU A 132 20.97 13.66 8.50
N VAL A 133 21.55 12.54 8.10
CA VAL A 133 21.65 11.31 8.92
C VAL A 133 22.91 11.34 9.78
N SER A 134 24.03 11.74 9.18
CA SER A 134 25.34 11.94 9.79
C SER A 134 26.03 13.15 9.13
N PRO A 135 27.12 13.70 9.70
CA PRO A 135 27.74 14.93 9.18
C PRO A 135 28.07 14.85 7.67
N GLY A 136 27.39 15.66 6.86
CA GLY A 136 27.58 15.71 5.41
C GLY A 136 26.92 14.60 4.59
N VAL A 137 26.04 13.80 5.22
CA VAL A 137 25.30 12.70 4.58
C VAL A 137 23.81 12.90 4.74
N THR A 138 23.11 12.97 3.61
CA THR A 138 21.67 13.24 3.57
C THR A 138 20.90 12.05 3.02
N LEU A 139 19.71 11.79 3.56
CA LEU A 139 18.82 10.76 3.03
C LEU A 139 18.16 11.27 1.74
N SER A 140 18.58 10.75 0.60
CA SER A 140 18.14 11.23 -0.71
C SER A 140 16.89 10.52 -1.24
N ALA A 141 16.76 9.21 -0.98
CA ALA A 141 15.61 8.41 -1.35
C ALA A 141 15.43 7.22 -0.39
N LEU A 142 14.21 6.70 -0.36
CA LEU A 142 13.82 5.52 0.42
C LEU A 142 13.26 4.48 -0.53
N GLU A 143 13.86 3.30 -0.52
CA GLU A 143 13.36 2.12 -1.23
C GLU A 143 12.84 1.09 -0.23
N PHE A 144 12.32 -0.03 -0.74
CA PHE A 144 11.67 -1.04 0.10
C PHE A 144 12.66 -1.74 1.06
N ASP A 145 13.86 -2.06 0.58
CA ASP A 145 14.88 -2.87 1.26
C ASP A 145 16.15 -2.07 1.60
N HIS A 146 16.32 -0.90 1.01
CA HIS A 146 17.51 -0.07 1.18
C HIS A 146 17.17 1.42 1.19
N ILE A 147 18.13 2.21 1.67
CA ILE A 147 18.06 3.67 1.63
C ILE A 147 19.17 4.21 0.74
N VAL A 148 18.88 5.31 0.04
CA VAL A 148 19.87 6.00 -0.80
C VAL A 148 20.34 7.24 -0.08
N LEU A 149 21.62 7.24 0.29
CA LEU A 149 22.32 8.34 0.94
C LEU A 149 23.02 9.20 -0.12
N SER A 150 23.12 10.50 0.13
CA SER A 150 23.89 11.43 -0.69
C SER A 150 24.99 12.06 0.15
N ARG A 151 26.24 11.88 -0.28
CA ARG A 151 27.45 12.40 0.37
C ARG A 151 28.29 13.14 -0.66
N GLY A 152 28.39 14.47 -0.53
CA GLY A 152 29.14 15.30 -1.47
C GLY A 152 28.66 15.20 -2.93
N GLY A 153 27.40 14.83 -3.15
CA GLY A 153 26.82 14.63 -4.49
C GLY A 153 26.94 13.20 -5.05
N SER A 154 27.68 12.31 -4.39
CA SER A 154 27.71 10.88 -4.70
C SER A 154 26.56 10.16 -4.02
N ARG A 155 25.89 9.26 -4.76
CA ARG A 155 24.79 8.42 -4.24
C ARG A 155 25.36 7.10 -3.72
N GLU A 156 25.02 6.78 -2.48
CA GLU A 156 25.45 5.56 -1.81
C GLU A 156 24.25 4.76 -1.29
N LEU A 157 24.33 3.44 -1.33
CA LEU A 157 23.25 2.52 -0.92
C LEU A 157 23.57 1.91 0.44
N LEU A 158 22.58 1.94 1.34
CA LEU A 158 22.65 1.22 2.62
C LEU A 158 21.45 0.29 2.76
N TYR A 159 21.71 -1.01 2.86
CA TYR A 159 20.68 -2.04 2.94
C TYR A 159 20.23 -2.29 4.38
N LEU A 160 18.96 -2.67 4.53
CA LEU A 160 18.40 -3.17 5.79
C LEU A 160 18.93 -4.58 6.08
N ASP A 161 19.61 -4.77 7.21
CA ASP A 161 20.04 -6.09 7.65
C ASP A 161 18.85 -6.87 8.24
N GLN A 162 18.38 -7.87 7.47
CA GLN A 162 17.27 -8.75 7.85
C GLN A 162 17.74 -10.15 8.27
N SER A 163 19.05 -10.36 8.42
CA SER A 163 19.59 -11.68 8.73
C SER A 163 19.45 -12.00 10.23
N GLN A 164 18.69 -13.05 10.56
CA GLN A 164 18.82 -13.69 11.87
C GLN A 164 19.97 -14.70 11.82
N PRO A 165 20.88 -14.74 12.82
CA PRO A 165 21.88 -15.79 12.91
C PRO A 165 21.20 -17.16 12.91
N ALA A 166 21.57 -18.02 11.97
CA ALA A 166 21.03 -19.37 11.90
C ALA A 166 21.36 -20.14 13.21
N PRO A 167 20.38 -20.81 13.84
CA PRO A 167 20.64 -21.61 15.03
C PRO A 167 21.60 -22.75 14.68
N SER A 168 22.73 -22.80 15.38
CA SER A 168 23.72 -23.86 15.22
C SER A 168 23.18 -25.19 15.78
N ILE A 169 22.84 -26.11 14.89
CA ILE A 169 22.55 -27.50 15.28
C ILE A 169 23.89 -28.14 15.68
N GLN A 170 24.06 -28.44 16.97
CA GLN A 170 25.16 -29.26 17.46
C GLN A 170 24.99 -30.70 16.94
N PRO A 171 25.96 -31.27 16.20
CA PRO A 171 25.90 -32.67 15.82
C PRO A 171 26.09 -33.55 17.06
N SER A 172 25.06 -34.29 17.47
CA SER A 172 25.20 -35.35 18.46
C SER A 172 25.93 -36.54 17.82
N VAL A 173 27.26 -36.52 17.87
CA VAL A 173 28.09 -37.70 17.60
C VAL A 173 28.12 -38.57 18.85
N GLN A 174 27.37 -39.67 18.81
CA GLN A 174 27.48 -40.75 19.79
C GLN A 174 28.09 -41.97 19.09
N PRO A 175 29.33 -42.37 19.42
CA PRO A 175 29.95 -43.55 18.83
C PRO A 175 29.48 -44.81 19.56
N SER A 176 28.71 -45.65 18.87
CA SER A 176 28.51 -47.05 19.26
C SER A 176 28.98 -47.93 18.12
N GLY A 177 30.14 -48.55 18.34
CA GLY A 177 30.78 -49.44 17.39
C GLY A 177 30.15 -50.83 17.32
N GLY A 178 30.23 -51.41 16.12
CA GLY A 178 30.60 -52.81 15.89
C GLY A 178 29.53 -53.89 16.08
N SER A 179 28.98 -54.39 14.97
CA SER A 179 29.22 -55.78 14.55
C SER A 179 28.77 -56.04 13.11
N SER A 180 29.62 -56.78 12.42
CA SER A 180 29.60 -57.24 11.04
C SER A 180 28.54 -58.30 10.73
N ALA A 181 27.95 -58.24 9.53
CA ALA A 181 27.75 -59.42 8.67
C ALA A 181 27.50 -58.97 7.23
N GLN A 182 28.51 -59.22 6.39
CA GLN A 182 28.53 -59.12 4.95
C GLN A 182 27.97 -60.43 4.37
N SER A 183 27.08 -60.38 3.38
CA SER A 183 27.05 -61.31 2.24
C SER A 183 26.02 -60.90 1.18
N SER A 184 26.39 -61.23 -0.05
CA SER A 184 26.00 -60.71 -1.35
C SER A 184 24.88 -61.47 -2.06
N SER A 185 24.58 -60.98 -3.28
CA SER A 185 24.05 -61.68 -4.46
C SER A 185 22.51 -61.84 -4.52
N GLN A 186 21.82 -61.92 -5.67
CA GLN A 186 21.97 -61.55 -7.08
C GLN A 186 20.63 -61.98 -7.73
N SER A 187 20.25 -61.36 -8.85
CA SER A 187 19.00 -61.54 -9.61
C SER A 187 18.50 -62.96 -9.88
N SER A 188 17.16 -63.09 -10.04
CA SER A 188 16.56 -63.92 -11.10
C SER A 188 15.14 -63.46 -11.47
N ALA A 189 14.89 -63.47 -12.77
CA ALA A 189 13.70 -63.06 -13.51
C ALA A 189 12.46 -63.99 -13.33
N GLY A 190 11.27 -63.50 -13.71
CA GLY A 190 9.97 -64.23 -13.77
C GLY A 190 9.90 -65.30 -14.88
N PRO A 191 8.72 -65.71 -15.43
CA PRO A 191 7.37 -65.09 -15.36
C PRO A 191 6.14 -66.06 -15.28
N ALA A 192 4.95 -65.43 -15.23
CA ALA A 192 3.63 -65.87 -15.76
C ALA A 192 2.73 -66.81 -14.92
N VAL A 193 1.57 -66.29 -14.49
CA VAL A 193 0.25 -66.56 -15.12
C VAL A 193 -0.71 -65.36 -14.92
N GLN A 194 -0.97 -64.60 -15.99
CA GLN A 194 -2.25 -63.93 -16.31
C GLN A 194 -2.82 -64.69 -17.52
N PRO A 195 -4.15 -64.80 -17.69
CA PRO A 195 -4.85 -63.94 -18.67
C PRO A 195 -6.25 -63.45 -18.17
N GLU A 196 -6.65 -62.17 -18.33
CA GLU A 196 -7.31 -61.55 -19.52
C GLU A 196 -8.78 -61.24 -19.12
N GLU A 197 -9.42 -60.07 -19.30
CA GLU A 197 -9.40 -59.07 -20.37
C GLU A 197 -10.07 -57.73 -19.90
N ALA A 198 -10.00 -56.67 -20.72
CA ALA A 198 -9.95 -55.23 -20.44
C ALA A 198 -11.30 -54.43 -20.61
N PRO A 199 -11.36 -53.10 -20.91
CA PRO A 199 -10.93 -51.85 -20.22
C PRO A 199 -12.11 -50.81 -20.09
N PRO A 200 -11.91 -49.47 -20.12
CA PRO A 200 -11.76 -48.55 -18.98
C PRO A 200 -12.97 -47.63 -18.75
N THR A 201 -13.22 -47.17 -17.52
CA THR A 201 -13.78 -45.83 -17.31
C THR A 201 -13.30 -45.20 -15.98
N PRO A 202 -13.10 -43.87 -15.98
CA PRO A 202 -12.45 -43.13 -14.91
C PRO A 202 -13.46 -42.76 -13.82
N SER A 203 -12.99 -42.16 -12.73
CA SER A 203 -13.76 -41.42 -11.71
C SER A 203 -14.06 -42.18 -10.41
N SER A 204 -13.15 -42.07 -9.45
CA SER A 204 -13.38 -41.07 -8.41
C SER A 204 -12.06 -40.86 -7.70
N ILE A 205 -11.35 -39.87 -8.23
CA ILE A 205 -10.33 -39.08 -7.57
C ILE A 205 -10.84 -38.83 -6.15
N ARG A 206 -10.39 -39.66 -5.21
CA ARG A 206 -10.46 -39.35 -3.79
C ARG A 206 -9.45 -38.23 -3.63
N ASN A 207 -9.91 -37.04 -3.95
CA ASN A 207 -9.13 -35.81 -4.04
C ASN A 207 -8.73 -35.41 -2.61
N ARG A 208 -7.82 -36.20 -2.03
CA ARG A 208 -6.89 -35.72 -1.03
C ARG A 208 -6.03 -34.71 -1.79
N MET A 209 -6.52 -33.48 -1.87
CA MET A 209 -5.73 -32.34 -2.33
C MET A 209 -4.51 -32.30 -1.41
N SER A 210 -3.41 -32.85 -1.90
CA SER A 210 -2.11 -32.87 -1.25
C SER A 210 -1.19 -32.18 -2.24
N ALA A 211 -1.21 -30.85 -2.26
CA ALA A 211 0.03 -30.15 -2.57
C ALA A 211 0.81 -30.27 -1.26
N GLY A 212 1.77 -31.19 -1.17
CA GLY A 212 2.41 -31.59 0.11
C GLY A 212 3.16 -30.46 0.84
N GLU A 213 3.02 -29.23 0.41
CA GLU A 213 3.98 -28.15 0.56
C GLU A 213 3.27 -26.79 0.54
N LEU A 214 2.14 -26.65 1.27
CA LEU A 214 1.77 -25.33 1.79
C LEU A 214 2.76 -25.03 2.93
N GLY A 215 3.94 -24.54 2.53
CA GLY A 215 5.14 -24.32 3.34
C GLY A 215 4.88 -24.22 4.84
N THR A 216 5.10 -25.35 5.52
CA THR A 216 5.32 -25.56 6.95
C THR A 216 4.56 -24.64 7.91
N GLY A 217 3.30 -24.98 8.25
CA GLY A 217 2.67 -24.41 9.45
C GLY A 217 1.14 -24.44 9.54
N VAL A 218 0.43 -24.56 8.41
CA VAL A 218 -1.05 -24.48 8.36
C VAL A 218 -1.63 -25.50 7.38
N SER A 219 -2.67 -26.23 7.79
CA SER A 219 -3.45 -27.15 6.95
C SER A 219 -4.86 -26.61 6.71
N PHE A 220 -5.38 -26.82 5.49
CA PHE A 220 -6.72 -26.40 5.11
C PHE A 220 -7.56 -27.63 4.72
N THR A 221 -8.75 -27.75 5.30
CA THR A 221 -9.69 -28.83 5.00
C THR A 221 -11.05 -28.28 4.56
N PRO A 222 -11.65 -28.77 3.46
CA PRO A 222 -12.98 -28.31 3.03
C PRO A 222 -14.03 -28.49 4.12
N SER A 223 -14.73 -27.41 4.45
CA SER A 223 -15.79 -27.39 5.46
C SER A 223 -17.15 -27.32 4.78
N GLN A 224 -18.03 -28.27 5.11
CA GLN A 224 -19.40 -28.34 4.58
C GLN A 224 -20.39 -28.20 5.72
N GLN A 225 -21.32 -27.25 5.60
CA GLN A 225 -22.38 -27.03 6.58
C GLN A 225 -23.73 -27.21 5.88
N GLY A 226 -24.53 -28.18 6.33
CA GLY A 226 -25.84 -28.48 5.73
C GLY A 226 -25.78 -28.99 4.29
N GLY A 227 -24.70 -29.68 3.90
CA GLY A 227 -24.52 -30.20 2.53
C GLY A 227 -24.02 -29.16 1.51
N MET A 228 -23.77 -27.92 1.95
CA MET A 228 -23.21 -26.85 1.12
C MET A 228 -21.79 -26.52 1.57
N PHE A 229 -20.92 -26.19 0.61
CA PHE A 229 -19.56 -25.72 0.90
C PHE A 229 -19.62 -24.38 1.64
N SER A 230 -19.01 -24.33 2.83
CA SER A 230 -19.05 -23.15 3.71
C SER A 230 -17.69 -22.46 3.84
N GLY A 231 -16.61 -23.09 3.37
CA GLY A 231 -15.25 -22.55 3.39
C GLY A 231 -14.20 -23.61 3.64
N LEU A 232 -13.03 -23.20 4.14
CA LEU A 232 -11.94 -24.10 4.52
C LEU A 232 -11.66 -23.99 6.02
N ASN A 233 -11.77 -25.09 6.76
CA ASN A 233 -11.33 -25.14 8.14
C ASN A 233 -9.80 -25.06 8.18
N VAL A 234 -9.29 -24.24 9.09
CA VAL A 234 -7.86 -24.04 9.30
C VAL A 234 -7.42 -24.82 10.54
N ALA A 235 -6.38 -25.62 10.40
CA ALA A 235 -5.75 -26.32 11.52
C ALA A 235 -4.23 -26.14 11.48
N PRO A 236 -3.55 -26.12 12.64
CA PRO A 236 -2.10 -26.04 12.66
C PRO A 236 -1.49 -27.28 11.99
N ALA A 237 -0.40 -27.07 11.25
CA ALA A 237 0.44 -28.14 10.70
C ALA A 237 1.89 -27.95 11.17
N GLY A 238 2.68 -29.03 11.21
CA GLY A 238 4.07 -28.96 11.69
C GLY A 238 4.18 -28.47 13.15
N ASP A 239 5.00 -27.45 13.39
CA ASP A 239 5.22 -26.80 14.69
C ASP A 239 4.15 -25.73 15.02
N GLY A 240 3.24 -25.45 14.07
CA GLY A 240 2.14 -24.49 14.22
C GLY A 240 2.60 -23.06 14.53
N SER A 241 3.85 -22.71 14.23
CA SER A 241 4.39 -21.37 14.48
C SER A 241 3.71 -20.33 13.57
N VAL A 242 3.56 -20.62 12.28
CA VAL A 242 2.84 -19.76 11.31
C VAL A 242 1.38 -19.58 11.70
N PHE A 243 0.70 -20.66 12.12
CA PHE A 243 -0.68 -20.61 12.58
C PHE A 243 -0.88 -19.64 13.75
N ARG A 244 0.03 -19.69 14.74
CA ARG A 244 0.01 -18.81 15.92
C ARG A 244 0.45 -17.39 15.60
N ALA A 245 1.50 -17.24 14.78
CA ALA A 245 2.02 -15.93 14.36
C ALA A 245 0.99 -15.13 13.56
N ALA A 246 0.18 -15.82 12.76
CA ALA A 246 -0.94 -15.22 12.04
C ALA A 246 -2.15 -14.89 12.94
N GLY A 247 -2.19 -15.35 14.20
CA GLY A 247 -3.33 -15.15 15.08
C GLY A 247 -4.57 -15.97 14.70
N LEU A 248 -4.37 -17.07 13.96
CA LEU A 248 -5.41 -18.04 13.66
C LEU A 248 -5.77 -18.83 14.93
N ARG A 249 -7.02 -19.28 15.01
CA ARG A 249 -7.54 -20.10 16.10
C ARG A 249 -8.14 -21.37 15.54
N ASP A 250 -8.11 -22.42 16.36
CA ASP A 250 -8.75 -23.67 15.99
C ASP A 250 -10.26 -23.45 15.81
N GLY A 251 -10.82 -24.05 14.77
CA GLY A 251 -12.20 -23.80 14.35
C GLY A 251 -12.42 -22.56 13.46
N ASP A 252 -11.38 -21.81 13.11
CA ASP A 252 -11.50 -20.74 12.10
C ASP A 252 -11.84 -21.33 10.73
N VAL A 253 -12.81 -20.72 10.03
CA VAL A 253 -13.21 -21.11 8.66
C VAL A 253 -12.86 -20.01 7.68
N VAL A 254 -11.94 -20.26 6.74
CA VAL A 254 -11.63 -19.31 5.66
C VAL A 254 -12.83 -19.19 4.73
N VAL A 255 -13.34 -17.98 4.60
CA VAL A 255 -14.46 -17.62 3.70
C VAL A 255 -14.00 -16.76 2.52
N ALA A 256 -12.86 -16.08 2.65
CA ALA A 256 -12.22 -15.35 1.56
C ALA A 256 -10.69 -15.40 1.67
N MET A 257 -10.03 -15.25 0.53
CA MET A 257 -8.58 -15.28 0.40
C MET A 257 -8.16 -14.30 -0.70
N GLY A 258 -7.21 -13.42 -0.41
CA GLY A 258 -6.81 -12.33 -1.32
C GLY A 258 -7.95 -11.38 -1.66
N GLY A 259 -8.95 -11.23 -0.78
CA GLY A 259 -10.16 -10.44 -1.04
C GLY A 259 -11.20 -11.14 -1.93
N GLN A 260 -10.93 -12.34 -2.44
CA GLN A 260 -11.89 -13.14 -3.22
C GLN A 260 -12.61 -14.13 -2.31
N ARG A 261 -13.95 -14.11 -2.33
CA ARG A 261 -14.76 -15.10 -1.60
C ARG A 261 -14.59 -16.49 -2.19
N ILE A 262 -14.45 -17.47 -1.31
CA ILE A 262 -14.35 -18.88 -1.67
C ILE A 262 -15.74 -19.50 -1.54
N THR A 263 -16.41 -19.73 -2.66
CA THR A 263 -17.77 -20.30 -2.70
C THR A 263 -17.80 -21.74 -3.18
N SER A 264 -16.67 -22.26 -3.68
CA SER A 264 -16.57 -23.64 -4.16
C SER A 264 -15.20 -24.28 -3.86
N PRO A 265 -15.14 -25.62 -3.73
CA PRO A 265 -13.88 -26.35 -3.54
C PRO A 265 -12.89 -26.18 -4.71
N SER A 266 -13.38 -26.04 -5.94
CA SER A 266 -12.54 -25.84 -7.13
C SER A 266 -11.85 -24.47 -7.09
N GLN A 267 -12.58 -23.44 -6.70
CA GLN A 267 -12.03 -22.09 -6.54
C GLN A 267 -10.99 -22.04 -5.42
N ALA A 268 -11.22 -22.78 -4.32
CA ALA A 268 -10.24 -22.92 -3.25
C ALA A 268 -8.91 -23.52 -3.74
N ALA A 269 -9.00 -24.59 -4.55
CA ALA A 269 -7.83 -25.25 -5.12
C ALA A 269 -7.05 -24.32 -6.08
N GLN A 270 -7.77 -23.58 -6.94
CA GLN A 270 -7.17 -22.60 -7.86
C GLN A 270 -6.46 -21.47 -7.12
N LEU A 271 -7.10 -20.92 -6.08
CA LEU A 271 -6.50 -19.89 -5.25
C LEU A 271 -5.25 -20.44 -4.56
N SER A 272 -5.32 -21.63 -3.93
CA SER A 272 -4.18 -22.22 -3.23
C SER A 272 -2.97 -22.49 -4.14
N GLY A 273 -3.19 -22.87 -5.40
CA GLY A 273 -2.12 -23.12 -6.37
C GLY A 273 -1.57 -21.85 -7.04
N ALA A 274 -2.22 -20.70 -6.87
CA ALA A 274 -1.79 -19.43 -7.44
C ALA A 274 -0.77 -18.68 -6.55
N PHE A 275 -0.46 -19.19 -5.35
CA PHE A 275 0.47 -18.54 -4.43
C PHE A 275 1.90 -18.99 -4.66
N THR A 276 2.80 -18.00 -4.68
CA THR A 276 4.23 -18.20 -4.63
C THR A 276 4.67 -18.42 -3.17
N PRO A 277 5.49 -19.44 -2.88
CA PRO A 277 6.18 -19.55 -1.59
C PRO A 277 6.88 -18.23 -1.21
N GLY A 278 6.81 -17.81 0.05
CA GLY A 278 7.35 -16.52 0.52
C GLY A 278 6.42 -15.31 0.37
N SER A 279 5.25 -15.44 -0.26
CA SER A 279 4.29 -14.34 -0.40
C SER A 279 3.37 -14.15 0.84
N GLN A 280 2.97 -12.90 1.10
CA GLN A 280 1.96 -12.59 2.12
C GLN A 280 0.56 -12.72 1.53
N VAL A 281 -0.30 -13.49 2.20
CA VAL A 281 -1.67 -13.75 1.78
C VAL A 281 -2.65 -13.25 2.86
N SER A 282 -3.58 -12.39 2.46
CA SER A 282 -4.66 -11.95 3.34
C SER A 282 -5.83 -12.95 3.28
N LEU A 283 -6.21 -13.49 4.43
CA LEU A 283 -7.32 -14.40 4.63
C LEU A 283 -8.44 -13.68 5.37
N THR A 284 -9.69 -13.97 5.01
CA THR A 284 -10.84 -13.63 5.85
C THR A 284 -11.36 -14.92 6.47
N VAL A 285 -11.26 -15.01 7.79
CA VAL A 285 -11.72 -16.15 8.57
C VAL A 285 -13.02 -15.83 9.28
N ARG A 286 -13.90 -16.80 9.39
CA ARG A 286 -15.11 -16.72 10.20
C ARG A 286 -14.86 -17.40 11.54
N ARG A 287 -14.89 -16.61 12.61
CA ARG A 287 -14.68 -17.00 14.00
C ARG A 287 -15.91 -16.64 14.82
N ASP A 288 -16.53 -17.62 15.46
CA ASP A 288 -17.76 -17.42 16.24
C ASP A 288 -18.87 -16.69 15.46
N GLY A 289 -18.94 -16.94 14.14
CA GLY A 289 -19.89 -16.29 13.23
C GLY A 289 -19.53 -14.88 12.76
N ARG A 290 -18.37 -14.33 13.15
CA ARG A 290 -17.87 -13.02 12.69
C ARG A 290 -16.71 -13.18 11.71
N GLU A 291 -16.68 -12.36 10.66
CA GLU A 291 -15.57 -12.32 9.69
C GLU A 291 -14.43 -11.45 10.23
N VAL A 292 -13.21 -12.01 10.25
CA VAL A 292 -11.99 -11.38 10.77
C VAL A 292 -10.89 -11.50 9.70
N PRO A 293 -10.26 -10.39 9.28
CA PRO A 293 -9.12 -10.43 8.39
C PRO A 293 -7.86 -10.87 9.14
N VAL A 294 -7.08 -11.76 8.54
CA VAL A 294 -5.86 -12.36 9.07
C VAL A 294 -4.83 -12.45 7.95
N ASN A 295 -3.59 -12.03 8.20
CA ASN A 295 -2.53 -12.14 7.20
C ASN A 295 -1.60 -13.32 7.55
N ILE A 296 -1.34 -14.18 6.58
CA ILE A 296 -0.38 -15.28 6.70
C ILE A 296 0.78 -15.04 5.74
N THR A 297 1.98 -15.44 6.13
CA THR A 297 3.12 -15.53 5.21
C THR A 297 3.28 -16.99 4.82
N VAL A 298 3.25 -17.30 3.52
CA VAL A 298 3.52 -18.65 3.03
C VAL A 298 5.00 -18.91 3.20
N ALA A 299 5.40 -19.98 3.89
CA ALA A 299 6.82 -20.29 4.03
C ALA A 299 7.45 -20.57 2.65
N PRO A 300 8.71 -20.20 2.43
CA PRO A 300 9.42 -20.40 1.16
C PRO A 300 9.61 -21.88 0.81
#